data_AF-A0AAV8Z339-F1
#
_entry.id   AF-A0AAV8Z339-F1
#
_cell.length_a   1.000
_cell.length_b   1.000
_cell.length_c   1.000
_cell.angle_alpha   90.00
_cell.angle_beta   90.00
_cell.angle_gamma   90.00
#
_symmetry.space_group_name_H-M   'P 1'
#
loop_
_entity.id
_entity.type
_entity.pdbx_description
1 polymer ?
#
loop_
_entity_poly.entity_id
_entity_poly.type
_entity_poly.pdbx_seq_one_letter_code
_entity_poly.pdbx_strand_id
1 'polypeptide(L)' 'MIMDKTVELKIWARPDFISALTNVSEKVIKSLEILQEFWETPYPLPKLDIFALPNYQATRPADSWGVLLFK' A
#
# COMPACT_ATOMS: atom_id res chain seq x y z
N MET A 1 -19.66 -11.31 11.73
CA MET A 1 -19.92 -10.71 10.41
C MET A 1 -19.45 -9.27 10.47
N ILE A 2 -18.15 -9.03 10.25
CA ILE A 2 -17.55 -7.69 10.31
C ILE A 2 -17.85 -7.02 8.96
N MET A 3 -18.56 -5.89 9.02
CA MET A 3 -18.99 -5.11 7.87
C MET A 3 -17.80 -4.61 7.05
N ASP A 4 -17.96 -4.81 5.75
CA ASP A 4 -17.25 -4.27 4.58
C ASP A 4 -16.85 -2.79 4.73
N LYS A 5 -15.66 -2.53 5.25
CA LYS A 5 -14.93 -1.29 4.93
C LYS A 5 -14.02 -1.61 3.76
N THR A 6 -14.47 -1.27 2.56
CA THR A 6 -13.59 -1.26 1.38
C THR A 6 -12.48 -0.23 1.62
N VAL A 7 -11.25 -0.70 1.87
CA VAL A 7 -10.08 0.17 2.01
C VAL A 7 -9.70 0.70 0.63
N GLU A 8 -9.66 2.02 0.47
CA GLU A 8 -9.22 2.63 -0.78
C GLU A 8 -7.68 2.50 -0.91
N LEU A 9 -7.21 1.70 -1.85
CA LEU A 9 -5.79 1.60 -2.19
C LEU A 9 -5.46 2.52 -3.37
N LYS A 10 -4.49 3.42 -3.18
CA LYS A 10 -3.95 4.26 -4.25
C LYS A 10 -2.44 4.11 -4.36
N ILE A 11 -1.97 3.94 -5.60
CA ILE A 11 -0.55 3.82 -5.91
C ILE A 11 -0.19 4.97 -6.85
N TRP A 12 0.79 5.76 -6.43
CA TRP A 12 1.25 6.95 -7.10
C TRP A 12 2.66 6.72 -7.61
N ALA A 13 2.91 7.07 -8.86
CA ALA A 13 4.24 7.11 -9.45
C ALA A 13 4.34 8.30 -10.40
N ARG A 14 5.57 8.70 -10.71
CA ARG A 14 5.81 9.62 -11.82
C ARG A 14 5.32 8.96 -13.12
N PRO A 15 4.69 9.71 -14.06
CA PRO A 15 4.16 9.15 -15.30
C PRO A 15 5.14 8.23 -16.05
N ASP A 16 6.41 8.63 -16.13
CA ASP A 16 7.48 7.89 -16.81
C ASP A 16 7.79 6.52 -16.20
N PHE A 17 7.33 6.28 -14.96
CA PHE A 17 7.59 5.06 -14.18
C PHE A 17 6.32 4.25 -13.87
N ILE A 18 5.15 4.68 -14.36
CA ILE A 18 3.88 3.95 -14.15
C ILE A 18 3.99 2.51 -14.69
N SER A 19 4.68 2.30 -15.81
CA SER A 19 4.89 0.97 -16.40
C SER A 19 5.67 0.02 -15.48
N ALA A 20 6.47 0.54 -14.55
CA ALA A 20 7.22 -0.24 -13.57
C ALA A 20 6.35 -0.73 -12.40
N LEU A 21 5.12 -0.22 -12.24
CA LEU A 21 4.17 -0.62 -11.19
C LEU A 21 3.49 -1.97 -11.48
N THR A 22 4.25 -2.97 -11.91
CA THR A 22 3.70 -4.29 -12.28
C THR A 22 3.23 -5.04 -11.03
N ASN A 23 1.95 -5.38 -10.99
CA ASN A 23 1.29 -6.19 -9.96
C ASN A 23 1.43 -5.64 -8.54
N VAL A 24 1.67 -4.33 -8.38
CA VAL A 24 1.86 -3.72 -7.06
C VAL A 24 0.56 -3.76 -6.25
N SER A 25 -0.59 -3.47 -6.87
CA SER A 25 -1.90 -3.54 -6.22
C SER A 25 -2.21 -4.93 -5.69
N GLU A 26 -2.03 -5.97 -6.51
CA GLU A 26 -2.26 -7.38 -6.15
C GLU A 26 -1.40 -7.80 -4.95
N LYS A 27 -0.12 -7.44 -4.96
CA LYS A 27 0.81 -7.75 -3.85
C LYS A 27 0.37 -7.07 -2.56
N VAL A 28 -0.05 -5.82 -2.63
CA VAL A 28 -0.49 -5.05 -1.44
C VAL A 28 -1.79 -5.61 -0.90
N ILE A 29 -2.77 -5.89 -1.75
CA ILE A 29 -4.05 -6.48 -1.36
C ILE A 29 -3.81 -7.82 -0.66
N LYS A 30 -3.02 -8.71 -1.27
CA LYS A 30 -2.68 -10.01 -0.68
C LYS A 30 -1.96 -9.87 0.67
N SER A 31 -1.07 -8.90 0.80
CA SER A 31 -0.36 -8.64 2.06
C SER A 31 -1.32 -8.17 3.15
N LEU A 32 -2.25 -7.27 2.82
CA LEU A 32 -3.29 -6.81 3.74
C LEU A 32 -4.22 -7.96 4.15
N GLU A 33 -4.67 -8.79 3.21
CA GLU A 33 -5.51 -9.96 3.49
C GLU A 33 -4.85 -10.91 4.50
N ILE A 34 -3.59 -11.29 4.25
CA ILE A 34 -2.82 -12.17 5.13
C ILE A 34 -2.64 -11.56 6.52
N LEU A 35 -2.32 -10.26 6.60
CA LEU A 35 -2.15 -9.58 7.89
C LEU A 35 -3.47 -9.50 8.65
N GLN A 36 -4.57 -9.18 7.98
CA GLN A 36 -5.89 -9.12 8.62
C GLN A 36 -6.34 -10.48 9.13
N GLU A 37 -6.09 -11.55 8.37
CA GLU A 37 -6.36 -12.92 8.79
C GLU A 37 -5.49 -13.32 9.98
N PHE A 38 -4.18 -13.05 9.90
CA PHE A 38 -3.24 -13.41 10.96
C PHE A 38 -3.51 -12.69 12.30
N TRP A 39 -3.87 -11.42 12.26
CA TRP A 39 -4.14 -10.61 13.45
C TRP A 39 -5.63 -10.57 13.83
N GLU A 40 -6.50 -11.24 13.07
CA GLU A 40 -7.97 -11.20 13.18
C GLU A 40 -8.54 -9.77 13.29
N THR A 41 -7.84 -8.79 12.72
CA THR A 41 -8.12 -7.37 12.88
C THR A 41 -8.13 -6.70 11.50
N PRO A 42 -9.23 -6.00 11.12
CA PRO A 42 -9.27 -5.30 9.85
C PRO A 42 -8.29 -4.14 9.83
N TYR A 43 -7.83 -3.76 8.64
CA TYR A 43 -7.01 -2.56 8.46
C TYR A 43 -7.76 -1.32 9.00
N PRO A 44 -7.14 -0.52 9.89
CA PRO A 44 -7.88 0.45 10.69
C PRO A 44 -8.27 1.73 9.94
N LEU A 45 -7.65 2.00 8.79
CA LEU A 45 -7.88 3.23 8.02
C LEU A 45 -8.79 2.99 6.82
N PRO A 46 -9.54 4.02 6.38
CA PRO A 46 -10.34 3.93 5.16
C PRO A 46 -9.50 3.91 3.88
N LYS A 47 -8.20 4.23 3.96
CA LYS A 47 -7.32 4.43 2.80
C LYS A 47 -5.87 4.03 3.09
N LEU A 48 -5.18 3.57 2.06
CA LEU A 48 -3.74 3.36 2.02
C LEU A 48 -3.17 4.00 0.73
N ASP A 49 -2.29 4.99 0.89
CA ASP A 49 -1.54 5.58 -0.23
C ASP A 49 -0.12 5.02 -0.29
N ILE A 50 0.33 4.68 -1.49
CA ILE A 50 1.69 4.21 -1.75
C ILE A 50 2.32 5.10 -2.80
N PHE A 51 3.50 5.66 -2.53
CA PHE A 51 4.22 6.51 -3.47
C PHE A 51 5.53 5.84 -3.89
N ALA A 52 5.69 5.61 -5.19
CA ALA A 52 6.96 5.23 -5.80
C ALA A 52 7.72 6.51 -6.19
N LEU A 53 8.79 6.79 -5.44
CA LEU A 53 9.57 8.01 -5.55
C LEU A 53 10.97 7.68 -6.13
N PRO A 54 11.26 8.03 -7.40
CA PRO A 54 12.48 7.59 -8.09
C PRO A 54 13.79 8.10 -7.45
N ASN A 55 13.72 9.22 -6.72
CA ASN A 55 14.86 9.83 -6.01
C ASN A 55 14.75 9.68 -4.50
N TYR A 56 13.98 8.70 -4.00
CA TYR A 56 13.87 8.47 -2.57
C TYR A 56 15.23 8.04 -2.00
N GLN A 57 15.81 8.91 -1.16
CA GLN A 57 17.16 8.76 -0.62
C GLN A 57 17.23 7.90 0.64
N ALA A 58 16.08 7.52 1.22
CA ALA A 58 16.09 6.70 2.41
C ALA A 58 16.49 5.25 2.09
N THR A 59 17.20 4.63 3.02
CA THR A 59 17.64 3.23 2.91
C THR A 59 16.49 2.24 3.11
N ARG A 60 15.35 2.69 3.66
CA ARG A 60 14.16 1.88 3.91
C ARG A 60 12.90 2.62 3.45
N PRO A 61 11.86 1.89 3.03
CA PRO A 61 10.55 2.49 2.82
C PRO A 61 10.08 3.26 4.06
N ALA A 62 9.41 4.39 3.88
CA ALA A 62 8.71 5.01 4.99
C ALA A 62 7.38 4.28 5.20
N ASP A 63 7.07 3.96 6.45
CA ASP A 63 5.93 3.16 6.91
C ASP A 63 4.96 3.98 7.77
N SER A 64 4.72 5.23 7.35
CA SER A 64 3.81 6.12 8.05
C SER A 64 2.37 5.60 8.03
N TRP A 65 1.58 6.03 9.02
CA TRP A 65 0.21 5.58 9.21
C TRP A 65 -0.68 5.95 8.00
N GLY A 66 -0.94 4.99 7.12
CA GLY A 66 -1.73 5.17 5.89
C GLY A 66 -0.95 5.66 4.66
N VAL A 67 0.37 5.86 4.77
CA VAL A 67 1.22 6.33 3.67
C VAL A 67 2.52 5.53 3.65
N LEU A 68 2.77 4.85 2.54
CA LEU A 68 4.02 4.14 2.28
C LEU A 68 4.83 4.84 1.19
N LEU A 69 6.12 5.04 1.42
CA LEU A 69 7.04 5.61 0.42
C LEU A 69 8.05 4.55 0.01
N PHE A 70 8.13 4.23 -1.27
CA PHE A 70 9.08 3.30 -1.87
C PHE A 70 10.04 4.02 -2.81
N LYS A 71 11.22 3.41 -3.00
CA LYS A 71 12.15 3.77 -4.06
C LYS A 71 11.77 3.05 -5.36
#